data_AF-A0A1X0TDP8-F1
#
_entry.id   AF-A0A1X0TDP8-F1
#
_cell.length_a   1.000
_cell.length_b   1.000
_cell.length_c   1.000
_cell.angle_alpha   90.00
_cell.angle_beta   90.00
_cell.angle_gamma   90.00
#
_symmetry.space_group_name_H-M   'P 1'
#
loop_
_entity.id
_entity.type
_entity.pdbx_description
1 polymer ?
#
loop_
_entity_poly.entity_id
_entity_poly.type
_entity_poly.pdbx_seq_one_letter_code
_entity_poly.pdbx_strand_id
1 'polypeptide(L)'
;MDKRKKLEKYILNEFQAVDNKTFLYQLHEDCFFNKKKFSKLLTKCNSLTKEYCEFGKSNNYNEVVKSIFAIFQYTFFALFNHFAENDIFIISNYGKDLTPSDVSKYYFQISEITKKIIL
;
A
#
# COMPACT_ATOMS: atom_id res chain seq x y z
N MET A 1 11.76 -16.26 -13.97
CA MET A 1 11.83 -15.50 -12.70
C MET A 1 10.59 -15.82 -11.88
N ASP A 2 10.78 -16.44 -10.72
CA ASP A 2 9.75 -16.84 -9.76
C ASP A 2 8.73 -15.70 -9.52
N LYS A 3 7.43 -16.00 -9.66
CA LYS A 3 6.33 -15.04 -9.50
C LYS A 3 6.40 -14.34 -8.15
N ARG A 4 6.71 -15.07 -7.07
CA ARG A 4 6.90 -14.53 -5.73
C ARG A 4 8.00 -13.47 -5.70
N LYS A 5 9.18 -13.75 -6.28
CA LYS A 5 10.28 -12.78 -6.37
C LYS A 5 9.89 -11.51 -7.15
N LYS A 6 9.05 -11.64 -8.20
CA LYS A 6 8.55 -10.46 -8.93
C LYS A 6 7.63 -9.59 -8.06
N LEU A 7 6.77 -10.23 -7.26
CA LEU A 7 5.85 -9.55 -6.36
C LEU A 7 6.59 -8.87 -5.21
N GLU A 8 7.54 -9.55 -4.58
CA GLU A 8 8.40 -8.97 -3.54
C GLU A 8 9.14 -7.74 -4.04
N LYS A 9 9.80 -7.83 -5.21
CA LYS A 9 10.49 -6.69 -5.83
C LYS A 9 9.53 -5.53 -6.09
N TYR A 10 8.31 -5.81 -6.55
CA TYR A 10 7.31 -4.77 -6.76
C TYR A 10 6.97 -4.03 -5.46
N ILE A 11 6.73 -4.77 -4.37
CA ILE A 11 6.40 -4.18 -3.06
C ILE A 11 7.56 -3.36 -2.49
N LEU A 12 8.78 -3.88 -2.58
CA LEU A 12 9.97 -3.15 -2.12
C LEU A 12 10.17 -1.85 -2.91
N ASN A 13 9.95 -1.86 -4.22
CA ASN A 13 10.00 -0.65 -5.04
C ASN A 13 8.92 0.36 -4.64
N GLU A 14 7.69 -0.09 -4.34
CA GLU A 14 6.62 0.79 -3.86
C GLU A 14 6.96 1.42 -2.50
N PHE A 15 7.62 0.67 -1.61
CA PHE A 15 8.05 1.18 -0.30
C PHE A 15 9.22 2.17 -0.39
N GLN A 16 10.21 1.89 -1.25
CA GLN A 16 11.34 2.80 -1.46
C GLN A 16 10.91 4.14 -2.06
N ALA A 17 9.81 4.16 -2.81
CA ALA A 17 9.21 5.36 -3.39
C ALA A 17 10.17 6.24 -4.19
N VAL A 18 11.24 5.68 -4.79
CA VAL A 18 12.21 6.46 -5.58
C VAL A 18 11.67 6.81 -6.97
N ASP A 19 10.77 5.99 -7.51
CA ASP A 19 10.14 6.19 -8.82
C ASP A 19 8.80 6.95 -8.64
N ASN A 20 8.63 8.04 -9.40
CA ASN A 20 7.41 8.84 -9.43
C ASN A 20 6.17 8.08 -9.93
N LYS A 21 6.37 6.87 -10.46
CA LYS A 21 5.32 5.92 -10.81
C LYS A 21 4.87 5.05 -9.64
N THR A 22 5.49 5.10 -8.47
CA THR A 22 4.99 4.38 -7.28
C THR A 22 3.77 5.09 -6.71
N PHE A 23 2.89 4.35 -6.03
CA PHE A 23 1.79 4.94 -5.28
C PHE A 23 2.31 5.84 -4.16
N LEU A 24 3.33 5.37 -3.43
CA LEU A 24 3.81 6.07 -2.23
C LEU A 24 4.47 7.41 -2.58
N TYR A 25 5.22 7.49 -3.69
CA TYR A 25 5.72 8.77 -4.20
C TYR A 25 4.57 9.73 -4.52
N GLN A 26 3.57 9.29 -5.28
CA GLN A 26 2.44 10.14 -5.67
C GLN A 26 1.63 10.62 -4.47
N LEU A 27 1.51 9.76 -3.46
CA LEU A 27 0.90 10.17 -2.21
C LEU A 27 1.76 11.22 -1.51
N HIS A 28 3.04 10.96 -1.27
CA HIS A 28 3.88 11.83 -0.45
C HIS A 28 4.26 13.15 -1.13
N GLU A 29 4.81 13.07 -2.34
CA GLU A 29 5.41 14.21 -3.05
C GLU A 29 4.36 15.01 -3.81
N ASP A 30 3.43 14.32 -4.48
CA ASP A 30 2.40 14.98 -5.30
C ASP A 30 1.11 15.26 -4.52
N CYS A 31 1.04 14.85 -3.24
CA CYS A 31 -0.16 14.93 -2.40
C CYS A 31 -1.41 14.37 -3.11
N PHE A 32 -1.26 13.28 -3.86
CA PHE A 32 -2.29 12.73 -4.74
C PHE A 32 -2.53 11.25 -4.50
N PHE A 33 -3.79 10.90 -4.18
CA PHE A 33 -4.16 9.50 -3.96
C PHE A 33 -4.54 8.81 -5.26
N ASN A 34 -3.60 8.10 -5.87
CA ASN A 34 -3.86 7.33 -7.09
C ASN A 34 -4.57 6.00 -6.80
N LYS A 35 -5.91 6.02 -6.83
CA LYS A 35 -6.77 4.83 -6.59
C LYS A 35 -6.38 3.62 -7.43
N LYS A 36 -6.06 3.80 -8.72
CA LYS A 36 -5.70 2.69 -9.61
C LYS A 36 -4.41 2.02 -9.17
N LYS A 37 -3.39 2.80 -8.82
CA LYS A 37 -2.12 2.27 -8.31
C LYS A 37 -2.30 1.61 -6.95
N PHE A 38 -3.05 2.23 -6.05
CA PHE A 38 -3.29 1.66 -4.74
C PHE A 38 -4.06 0.33 -4.82
N SER A 39 -5.13 0.25 -5.61
CA SER A 39 -5.85 -1.01 -5.86
C SER A 39 -4.95 -2.08 -6.49
N LYS A 40 -4.04 -1.69 -7.38
CA LYS A 40 -3.03 -2.60 -7.95
C LYS A 40 -2.07 -3.09 -6.86
N LEU A 41 -1.55 -2.22 -6.00
CA LEU A 41 -0.71 -2.58 -4.87
C LEU A 41 -1.42 -3.58 -3.96
N LEU A 42 -2.67 -3.32 -3.54
CA LEU A 42 -3.44 -4.25 -2.70
C LEU A 42 -3.66 -5.62 -3.37
N THR A 43 -3.88 -5.63 -4.68
CA THR A 43 -3.99 -6.87 -5.47
C THR A 43 -2.67 -7.63 -5.50
N LYS A 44 -1.54 -6.93 -5.61
CA LYS A 44 -0.20 -7.54 -5.58
C LYS A 44 0.13 -8.08 -4.18
N CYS A 45 -0.21 -7.37 -3.12
CA CYS A 45 -0.09 -7.87 -1.74
C CYS A 45 -0.91 -9.16 -1.56
N ASN A 46 -2.20 -9.15 -1.92
CA ASN A 46 -3.04 -10.34 -1.86
C ASN A 46 -2.53 -11.50 -2.72
N SER A 47 -1.94 -11.23 -3.89
CA SER A 47 -1.31 -12.27 -4.68
C SER A 47 -0.09 -12.83 -3.97
N LEU A 48 0.71 -11.98 -3.33
CA LEU A 48 1.92 -12.41 -2.62
C LEU A 48 1.58 -13.23 -1.38
N THR A 49 0.52 -12.88 -0.63
CA THR A 49 0.07 -13.70 0.50
C THR A 49 -0.25 -15.11 0.04
N LYS A 50 -0.94 -15.28 -1.09
CA LYS A 50 -1.24 -16.61 -1.66
C LYS A 50 0.02 -17.39 -2.01
N GLU A 51 1.00 -16.75 -2.64
CA GLU A 51 2.28 -17.41 -2.97
C GLU A 51 3.03 -17.84 -1.69
N TYR A 52 2.99 -17.04 -0.62
CA TYR A 52 3.61 -17.43 0.66
C TYR A 52 2.88 -18.58 1.34
N CYS A 53 1.54 -18.63 1.26
CA CYS A 53 0.77 -19.76 1.80
C CYS A 53 1.04 -21.05 1.03
N GLU A 54 1.15 -20.99 -0.30
CA GLU A 54 1.28 -22.17 -1.17
C GLU A 54 2.71 -22.70 -1.23
N PHE A 55 3.70 -21.81 -1.31
CA PHE A 55 5.10 -22.16 -1.58
C PHE A 55 6.06 -21.82 -0.43
N GLY A 56 5.52 -21.41 0.71
CA GLY A 56 6.28 -20.99 1.88
C GLY A 56 6.89 -19.59 1.75
N LYS A 57 7.45 -19.13 2.87
CA LYS A 57 8.07 -17.81 3.03
C LYS A 57 9.45 -17.80 2.34
N SER A 58 9.79 -16.70 1.68
CA SER A 58 11.14 -16.50 1.14
C SER A 58 12.09 -15.95 2.19
N ASN A 59 13.39 -15.89 1.88
CA ASN A 59 14.38 -15.24 2.74
C ASN A 59 14.11 -13.73 2.93
N ASN A 60 13.40 -13.10 1.98
CA ASN A 60 13.07 -11.67 2.03
C ASN A 60 11.74 -11.40 2.74
N TYR A 61 11.03 -12.43 3.19
CA TYR A 61 9.68 -12.31 3.74
C TYR A 61 9.55 -11.21 4.80
N ASN A 62 10.46 -11.19 5.78
CA ASN A 62 10.40 -10.22 6.89
C ASN A 62 10.54 -8.77 6.40
N GLU A 63 11.45 -8.51 5.46
CA GLU A 63 11.65 -7.17 4.90
C GLU A 63 10.44 -6.73 4.08
N VAL A 64 9.88 -7.64 3.29
CA VAL A 64 8.71 -7.38 2.46
C VAL A 64 7.48 -7.12 3.32
N VAL A 65 7.25 -7.89 4.38
CA VAL A 65 6.12 -7.67 5.30
C VAL A 65 6.24 -6.33 6.03
N LYS A 66 7.45 -5.99 6.52
CA LYS A 66 7.71 -4.66 7.11
C LYS A 66 7.38 -3.54 6.12
N SER A 67 7.80 -3.71 4.87
CA SER A 67 7.54 -2.73 3.80
C SER A 67 6.04 -2.57 3.53
N ILE A 68 5.28 -3.67 3.48
CA ILE A 68 3.82 -3.63 3.31
C ILE A 68 3.16 -2.84 4.44
N PHE A 69 3.54 -3.13 5.69
CA PHE A 69 2.96 -2.44 6.84
C PHE A 69 3.35 -0.97 6.91
N ALA A 70 4.59 -0.63 6.56
CA ALA A 70 5.02 0.76 6.48
C ALA A 70 4.21 1.54 5.43
N ILE A 71 3.98 0.96 4.25
CA ILE A 71 3.13 1.58 3.22
C ILE A 71 1.70 1.78 3.75
N PHE A 72 1.10 0.76 4.36
CA PHE A 72 -0.28 0.85 4.86
C PHE A 72 -0.41 1.86 6.01
N GLN A 73 0.51 1.83 6.96
CA GLN A 73 0.56 2.78 8.08
C GLN A 73 0.71 4.21 7.56
N TYR A 74 1.65 4.45 6.65
CA TYR A 74 1.85 5.77 6.07
C TYR A 74 0.61 6.24 5.30
N THR A 75 -0.03 5.35 4.54
CA THR A 75 -1.26 5.67 3.81
C THR A 75 -2.37 6.15 4.76
N PHE A 76 -2.56 5.46 5.90
CA PHE A 76 -3.54 5.88 6.90
C PHE A 76 -3.13 7.16 7.62
N PHE A 77 -1.84 7.34 7.91
CA PHE A 77 -1.35 8.58 8.50
C PHE A 77 -1.60 9.78 7.58
N ALA A 78 -1.31 9.66 6.29
CA ALA A 78 -1.59 10.69 5.29
C ALA A 78 -3.09 11.01 5.18
N LEU A 79 -3.95 9.97 5.22
CA LEU A 79 -5.40 10.15 5.28
C LEU A 79 -5.85 10.85 6.57
N PHE A 80 -5.26 10.50 7.72
CA PHE A 80 -5.58 11.14 8.99
C PHE A 80 -5.21 12.62 9.00
N ASN A 81 -3.98 12.96 8.59
CA ASN A 81 -3.50 14.34 8.56
C ASN A 81 -4.35 15.23 7.65
N HIS A 82 -4.88 14.68 6.54
CA HIS A 82 -5.79 15.43 5.68
C HIS A 82 -7.03 16.00 6.40
N PHE A 83 -7.47 15.37 7.50
CA PHE A 83 -8.63 15.82 8.28
C PHE A 83 -8.27 16.53 9.59
N ALA A 84 -6.99 16.59 9.96
CA ALA A 84 -6.59 17.24 11.20
C ALA A 84 -6.60 18.77 11.06
N GLU A 85 -7.11 19.48 12.06
CA GLU A 85 -7.42 20.92 12.00
C GLU A 85 -6.20 21.84 11.79
N ASN A 86 -4.97 21.36 11.97
CA ASN A 86 -3.74 22.17 11.93
C ASN A 86 -2.66 21.61 10.99
N ASP A 87 -3.02 20.76 10.02
CA ASP A 87 -2.04 19.93 9.32
C ASP A 87 -1.58 20.44 7.95
N ILE A 88 -0.37 20.02 7.58
CA ILE A 88 0.40 20.49 6.40
C ILE A 88 0.13 19.62 5.17
N PHE A 89 -0.53 18.46 5.33
CA PHE A 89 -0.70 17.48 4.26
C PHE A 89 -2.15 17.38 3.78
N ILE A 90 -2.43 17.83 2.56
CA ILE A 90 -3.77 17.83 1.96
C ILE A 90 -3.78 16.93 0.72
N ILE A 91 -4.61 15.88 0.74
CA ILE A 91 -4.81 15.02 -0.44
C ILE A 91 -5.65 15.79 -1.47
N SER A 92 -4.99 16.22 -2.54
CA SER A 92 -5.52 17.14 -3.56
C SER A 92 -6.79 16.65 -4.26
N ASN A 93 -6.96 15.32 -4.37
CA ASN A 93 -8.09 14.69 -5.06
C ASN A 93 -9.15 14.10 -4.12
N TYR A 94 -9.07 14.38 -2.81
CA TYR A 94 -10.10 14.00 -1.85
C TYR A 94 -11.41 14.77 -2.12
N GLY A 95 -12.55 14.09 -1.98
CA GLY A 95 -13.89 14.65 -2.25
C GLY A 95 -14.27 14.74 -3.73
N LYS A 96 -13.29 14.60 -4.65
CA LYS A 96 -13.53 14.52 -6.10
C LYS A 96 -13.43 13.08 -6.60
N ASP A 97 -12.25 12.49 -6.49
CA ASP A 97 -11.97 11.14 -7.00
C ASP A 97 -11.85 10.11 -5.87
N LEU A 98 -11.24 10.52 -4.75
CA LEU A 98 -11.15 9.73 -3.53
C LEU A 98 -12.28 10.12 -2.58
N THR A 99 -13.17 9.18 -2.29
CA THR A 99 -14.33 9.38 -1.40
C THR A 99 -14.15 8.69 -0.05
N PRO A 100 -14.91 9.08 0.99
CA PRO A 100 -14.94 8.34 2.26
C PRO A 100 -15.26 6.84 2.08
N SER A 101 -16.14 6.49 1.14
CA SER A 101 -16.49 5.09 0.85
C SER A 101 -15.31 4.30 0.31
N ASP A 102 -14.47 4.91 -0.53
CA ASP A 102 -13.24 4.28 -1.03
C ASP A 102 -12.28 4.00 0.12
N VAL A 103 -12.08 4.98 1.02
CA VAL A 103 -11.20 4.83 2.19
C VAL A 103 -11.65 3.67 3.07
N SER A 104 -12.95 3.56 3.36
CA SER A 104 -13.50 2.42 4.13
C SER A 104 -13.27 1.08 3.43
N LYS A 105 -13.48 1.00 2.11
CA LYS A 105 -13.21 -0.21 1.33
C LYS A 105 -11.74 -0.61 1.38
N TYR A 106 -10.84 0.37 1.25
CA TYR A 106 -9.41 0.15 1.34
C TYR A 106 -8.97 -0.32 2.72
N TYR A 107 -9.55 0.22 3.79
CA TYR A 107 -9.31 -0.25 5.16
C TYR A 107 -9.63 -1.75 5.30
N PHE A 108 -10.80 -2.20 4.85
CA PHE A 108 -11.16 -3.62 4.91
C PHE A 108 -10.21 -4.50 4.11
N GLN A 109 -9.81 -4.06 2.90
CA GLN A 109 -8.84 -4.81 2.08
C GLN A 109 -7.46 -4.91 2.76
N ILE A 110 -6.98 -3.83 3.35
CA ILE A 110 -5.74 -3.83 4.13
C ILE A 110 -5.83 -4.79 5.31
N SER A 111 -6.90 -4.71 6.10
CA SER A 111 -7.12 -5.59 7.25
C SER A 111 -7.06 -7.07 6.83
N GLU A 112 -7.71 -7.43 5.71
CA GLU A 112 -7.69 -8.80 5.20
C GLU A 112 -6.31 -9.25 4.72
N ILE A 113 -5.55 -8.37 4.06
CA ILE A 113 -4.15 -8.65 3.67
C ILE A 113 -3.29 -8.87 4.92
N THR A 114 -3.40 -7.99 5.90
CA THR A 114 -2.62 -8.04 7.14
C THR A 114 -2.85 -9.34 7.90
N LYS A 115 -4.11 -9.78 8.06
CA LYS A 115 -4.42 -11.08 8.67
C LYS A 115 -3.77 -12.24 7.92
N LYS A 116 -3.88 -12.24 6.59
CA LYS A 116 -3.38 -13.35 5.74
C LYS A 116 -1.88 -13.41 5.64
N ILE A 117 -1.18 -12.27 5.71
CA ILE A 117 0.26 -12.24 5.51
C ILE A 117 1.05 -12.59 6.77
N ILE A 118 0.48 -12.38 7.95
CA ILE A 118 1.11 -12.68 9.24
C ILE A 118 1.03 -14.17 9.58
N LEU A 119 -0.11 -14.81 9.26
CA LEU A 119 -0.32 -16.25 9.40
C LEU A 119 0.63 -17.01 8.45
#